data_AF-A0A6C1NIV3-F1
#
_entry.id   AF-A0A6C1NIV3-F1
#
_cell.length_a   1.000
_cell.length_b   1.000
_cell.length_c   1.000
_cell.angle_alpha   90.00
_cell.angle_beta   90.00
_cell.angle_gamma   90.00
#
_symmetry.space_group_name_H-M   'P 1'
#
loop_
_entity.id
_entity.type
_entity.pdbx_description
1 polymer ?
#
loop_
_entity_poly.entity_id
_entity_poly.type
_entity_poly.pdbx_seq_one_letter_code
_entity_poly.pdbx_strand_id
1 'polypeptide(L)'
;MDGDQVGRVQTTLELRNGEARYQVQLFELLSPPVREGSPAERIRERLRRTAAHEMGHALGLGHSDRPEDIMYPEDRSAEPSARDYRTLAELYQLPPGSRLVLPPSP
;
A
#
# COMPACT_ATOMS: atom_id res chain seq x y z
N MET A 1 11.28 21.90 7.38
CA MET A 1 10.63 20.57 7.55
C MET A 1 11.15 20.01 8.85
N ASP A 2 10.25 19.60 9.74
CA ASP A 2 10.56 19.22 11.11
C ASP A 2 11.08 17.77 11.15
N GLY A 3 12.11 17.50 11.96
CA GLY A 3 12.91 16.27 11.90
C GLY A 3 12.18 14.97 12.30
N ASP A 4 10.94 15.07 12.80
CA ASP A 4 10.14 13.95 13.31
C ASP A 4 9.11 13.40 12.30
N GLN A 5 9.05 13.97 11.10
CA GLN A 5 8.10 13.52 10.09
C GLN A 5 8.61 12.24 9.39
N VAL A 6 8.00 11.10 9.69
CA VAL A 6 8.32 9.78 9.08
C VAL A 6 7.56 9.50 7.77
N GLY A 7 6.65 10.39 7.37
CA GLY A 7 5.89 10.25 6.14
C GLY A 7 4.87 11.37 5.92
N ARG A 8 4.23 11.37 4.76
CA ARG A 8 3.20 12.34 4.37
C ARG A 8 2.08 11.62 3.63
N VAL A 9 0.85 11.84 4.08
CA VAL A 9 -0.34 11.47 3.32
C VAL A 9 -1.10 12.74 2.99
N GLN A 10 -1.45 12.93 1.72
CA GLN A 10 -2.31 14.00 1.27
C GLN A 10 -3.62 13.41 0.76
N THR A 11 -4.72 13.75 1.41
CA THR A 11 -6.06 13.35 0.99
C THR A 11 -6.84 14.58 0.53
N THR A 12 -7.74 14.39 -0.41
CA THR A 12 -8.71 15.40 -0.82
C THR A 12 -10.10 14.82 -0.68
N LEU A 13 -10.97 15.60 -0.05
CA LEU A 13 -12.39 15.34 0.03
C LEU A 13 -13.07 16.31 -0.93
N GLU A 14 -13.69 15.78 -1.98
CA GLU A 14 -14.57 16.55 -2.85
C GLU A 14 -16.02 16.21 -2.53
N LEU A 15 -16.85 17.24 -2.33
CA LEU A 15 -18.30 17.09 -2.26
C LEU A 15 -18.89 17.48 -3.61
N ARG A 16 -19.50 16.53 -4.33
CA ARG A 16 -20.18 16.78 -5.61
C ARG A 16 -21.59 16.23 -5.55
N ASN A 17 -22.59 17.09 -5.77
CA ASN A 17 -24.01 16.72 -5.78
C ASN A 17 -24.49 15.97 -4.53
N GLY A 18 -23.93 16.27 -3.35
CA GLY A 18 -24.24 15.59 -2.09
C GLY A 18 -23.48 14.28 -1.86
N GLU A 19 -22.61 13.88 -2.79
CA GLU A 19 -21.75 12.70 -2.67
C GLU A 19 -20.33 13.11 -2.24
N ALA A 20 -19.81 12.43 -1.22
CA ALA A 20 -18.46 12.63 -0.70
C ALA A 20 -17.47 11.70 -1.41
N ARG A 21 -16.50 12.28 -2.12
CA ARG A 21 -15.42 11.56 -2.79
C ARG A 21 -14.11 11.79 -2.05
N TYR A 22 -13.54 10.72 -1.51
CA TYR A 22 -12.21 10.73 -0.91
C TYR A 22 -11.19 10.26 -1.93
N GLN A 23 -10.12 11.02 -2.11
CA GLN A 23 -9.01 10.65 -2.98
C GLN A 23 -7.69 10.83 -2.24
N VAL A 24 -6.88 9.77 -2.15
CA VAL A 24 -5.48 9.87 -1.73
C VAL A 24 -4.70 10.42 -2.92
N GLN A 25 -4.13 11.62 -2.78
CA GLN A 25 -3.32 12.25 -3.83
C GLN A 25 -1.83 11.95 -3.68
N LEU A 26 -1.36 11.73 -2.45
CA LEU A 26 0.04 11.46 -2.16
C LEU A 26 0.16 10.57 -0.93
N PHE A 27 1.06 9.60 -1.00
CA PHE A 27 1.53 8.82 0.14
C PHE A 27 3.05 8.67 0.02
N GLU A 28 3.77 9.33 0.91
CA GLU A 28 5.24 9.28 0.98
C GLU A 28 5.65 8.73 2.33
N LEU A 29 6.55 7.75 2.33
CA LEU A 29 7.27 7.35 3.54
C LEU A 29 8.64 8.03 3.51
N LEU A 30 8.91 8.86 4.51
CA LEU A 30 10.22 9.50 4.64
C LEU A 30 11.17 8.52 5.30
N SER A 31 12.27 8.29 4.61
CA SER A 31 13.30 7.39 5.07
C SER A 31 14.62 8.18 4.93
N PRO A 32 15.45 8.32 5.99
CA PRO A 32 16.66 9.15 5.94
C PRO A 32 17.60 8.68 4.82
N PRO A 33 18.59 9.44 4.34
CA PRO A 33 19.60 8.85 3.45
C PRO A 33 20.38 7.74 4.19
N VAL A 34 20.64 6.61 3.52
CA VAL A 34 21.60 5.59 3.96
C VAL A 34 22.80 5.59 3.04
N ARG A 35 23.95 5.26 3.61
CA ARG A 35 25.10 4.86 2.80
C ARG A 35 24.81 3.53 2.11
N GLU A 36 25.03 3.46 0.80
CA GLU A 36 25.00 2.22 0.04
C GLU A 36 25.98 1.19 0.62
N GLY A 37 25.58 -0.08 0.67
CA GLY A 37 26.30 -1.18 1.28
C GLY A 37 26.33 -1.15 2.81
N SER A 38 25.51 -0.32 3.47
CA SER A 38 25.43 -0.30 4.94
C SER A 38 24.37 -1.28 5.48
N PRO A 39 24.51 -1.79 6.72
CA PRO A 39 23.44 -2.57 7.36
C PRO A 39 22.09 -1.82 7.41
N ALA A 40 22.14 -0.50 7.51
CA ALA A 40 20.95 0.35 7.56
C ALA A 40 20.21 0.43 6.20
N GLU A 41 20.88 0.19 5.08
CA GLU A 41 20.23 0.08 3.76
C GLU A 41 19.30 -1.11 3.68
N ARG A 42 19.75 -2.28 4.15
CA ARG A 42 18.89 -3.47 4.23
C ARG A 42 17.67 -3.27 5.14
N ILE A 43 17.86 -2.56 6.25
CA ILE A 43 16.77 -2.21 7.17
C ILE A 43 15.76 -1.31 6.46
N ARG A 44 16.23 -0.29 5.73
CA ARG A 44 15.40 0.61 4.94
C ARG A 44 14.58 -0.12 3.88
N GLU A 45 15.21 -1.03 3.15
CA GLU A 45 14.54 -1.80 2.10
C GLU A 45 13.42 -2.65 2.70
N ARG A 46 13.69 -3.34 3.82
CA ARG A 46 12.65 -4.09 4.55
C ARG A 46 11.52 -3.19 5.04
N LEU A 47 11.84 -2.01 5.58
CA LEU A 47 10.83 -1.02 5.99
C LEU A 47 9.94 -0.59 4.82
N ARG A 48 10.50 -0.37 3.62
CA ARG A 48 9.72 -0.02 2.43
C ARG A 48 8.75 -1.13 2.03
N ARG A 49 9.22 -2.37 1.97
CA ARG A 49 8.40 -3.52 1.57
C ARG A 49 7.28 -3.79 2.59
N THR A 50 7.63 -3.80 3.88
CA THR A 50 6.64 -3.94 4.97
C THR A 50 5.60 -2.81 4.89
N ALA A 51 6.03 -1.55 4.72
CA ALA A 51 5.09 -0.44 4.61
C ALA A 51 4.17 -0.55 3.37
N ALA A 52 4.69 -1.03 2.24
CA ALA A 52 3.87 -1.27 1.05
C ALA A 52 2.83 -2.37 1.29
N HIS A 53 3.20 -3.46 1.97
CA HIS A 53 2.30 -4.56 2.34
C HIS A 53 1.16 -4.08 3.25
N GLU A 54 1.49 -3.38 4.34
CA GLU A 54 0.48 -2.84 5.27
C GLU A 54 -0.43 -1.80 4.61
N MET A 55 0.12 -1.01 3.69
CA MET A 55 -0.69 -0.07 2.90
C MET A 55 -1.67 -0.80 1.98
N GLY A 56 -1.28 -1.95 1.40
CA GLY A 56 -2.19 -2.79 0.64
C GLY A 56 -3.36 -3.29 1.50
N HIS A 57 -3.12 -3.70 2.74
CA HIS A 57 -4.19 -4.00 3.70
C HIS A 57 -5.09 -2.80 3.99
N ALA A 58 -4.52 -1.62 4.21
CA ALA A 58 -5.27 -0.39 4.45
C ALA A 58 -6.17 -0.01 3.25
N LEU A 59 -5.74 -0.35 2.03
CA LEU A 59 -6.52 -0.15 0.80
C LEU A 59 -7.55 -1.28 0.55
N GLY A 60 -7.52 -2.35 1.34
CA GLY A 60 -8.48 -3.45 1.31
C GLY A 60 -8.01 -4.73 0.61
N LEU A 61 -6.72 -4.83 0.26
CA LEU A 61 -6.16 -6.06 -0.32
C LEU A 61 -5.92 -7.13 0.75
N GLY A 62 -6.20 -8.38 0.38
CA GLY A 62 -5.80 -9.57 1.13
C GLY A 62 -4.44 -10.10 0.69
N HIS A 63 -3.94 -11.13 1.38
CA HIS A 63 -2.69 -11.79 1.00
C HIS A 63 -2.74 -12.37 -0.42
N SER A 64 -1.59 -12.32 -1.10
CA SER A 64 -1.36 -12.94 -2.40
C SER A 64 -0.60 -14.24 -2.27
N ASP A 65 -0.84 -15.15 -3.21
CA ASP A 65 -0.09 -16.39 -3.43
C ASP A 65 1.15 -16.21 -4.32
N ARG A 66 1.35 -15.00 -4.88
CA ARG A 66 2.42 -14.71 -5.84
C ARG A 66 3.55 -13.88 -5.24
N PRO A 67 4.82 -14.32 -5.30
CA PRO A 67 5.95 -13.63 -4.68
C PRO A 67 6.29 -12.26 -5.29
N GLU A 68 5.79 -11.97 -6.48
CA GLU A 68 5.92 -10.68 -7.16
C GLU A 68 4.90 -9.62 -6.69
N ASP A 69 3.83 -10.02 -6.00
CA ASP A 69 2.82 -9.09 -5.48
C ASP A 69 3.26 -8.51 -4.13
N ILE A 70 2.91 -7.25 -3.86
CA ILE A 70 3.25 -6.62 -2.56
C ILE A 70 2.55 -7.32 -1.38
N MET A 71 1.43 -7.98 -1.67
CA MET A 71 0.63 -8.71 -0.66
C MET A 71 1.10 -10.14 -0.44
N TYR A 72 2.23 -10.57 -1.04
CA TYR A 72 2.82 -11.87 -0.69
C TYR A 72 3.24 -11.89 0.79
N PRO A 73 2.96 -12.96 1.56
CA PRO A 73 3.26 -13.00 3.00
C PRO A 73 4.73 -12.83 3.37
N GLU A 74 5.64 -13.16 2.46
CA GLU A 74 7.05 -12.91 2.66
C GLU A 74 7.43 -11.58 2.01
N ASP A 75 8.12 -10.72 2.77
CA ASP A 75 8.43 -9.33 2.43
C ASP A 75 9.42 -9.21 1.24
N ARG A 76 8.93 -9.48 0.03
CA ARG A 76 9.74 -9.72 -1.18
C ARG A 76 9.75 -8.55 -2.16
N SER A 77 8.67 -7.77 -2.24
CA SER A 77 8.55 -6.61 -3.15
C SER A 77 8.04 -5.37 -2.42
N ALA A 78 8.57 -4.21 -2.79
CA ALA A 78 8.02 -2.90 -2.40
C ALA A 78 7.26 -2.24 -3.57
N GLU A 79 7.34 -2.81 -4.76
CA GLU A 79 6.72 -2.28 -5.97
C GLU A 79 5.42 -3.06 -6.28
N PRO A 80 4.28 -2.36 -6.42
CA PRO A 80 3.02 -3.00 -6.80
C PRO A 80 3.12 -3.69 -8.16
N SER A 81 2.67 -4.94 -8.22
CA SER A 81 2.58 -5.68 -9.46
C SER A 81 1.41 -5.19 -10.31
N ALA A 82 1.40 -5.56 -11.60
CA ALA A 82 0.22 -5.32 -12.46
C ALA A 82 -1.05 -6.00 -11.92
N ARG A 83 -0.92 -7.10 -11.15
CA ARG A 83 -2.04 -7.78 -10.50
C ARG A 83 -2.52 -7.01 -9.27
N ASP A 84 -1.63 -6.40 -8.49
CA ASP A 84 -2.01 -5.53 -7.37
C ASP A 84 -2.89 -4.37 -7.86
N TYR A 85 -2.45 -3.69 -8.93
CA TYR A 85 -3.22 -2.60 -9.55
C TYR A 85 -4.60 -3.07 -10.05
N ARG A 86 -4.66 -4.21 -10.74
CA ARG A 86 -5.93 -4.75 -11.25
C ARG A 86 -6.88 -5.11 -10.11
N THR A 87 -6.38 -5.77 -9.07
CA THR A 87 -7.18 -6.17 -7.91
C THR A 87 -7.75 -4.97 -7.17
N LEU A 88 -6.96 -3.90 -6.99
CA LEU A 88 -7.47 -2.63 -6.43
C LEU A 88 -8.53 -1.99 -7.32
N ALA A 89 -8.31 -1.97 -8.64
CA ALA A 89 -9.26 -1.40 -9.58
C ALA A 89 -10.60 -2.17 -9.59
N GLU A 90 -10.56 -3.50 -9.44
CA GLU A 90 -11.76 -4.33 -9.30
C GLU A 90 -12.44 -4.10 -7.94
N LEU A 91 -11.66 -4.07 -6.85
CA LEU A 91 -12.17 -3.82 -5.49
C LEU A 91 -12.94 -2.51 -5.40
N TYR A 92 -12.40 -1.43 -5.98
CA TYR A 92 -13.05 -0.12 -5.95
C TYR A 92 -14.21 0.05 -6.93
N GLN A 93 -14.48 -0.94 -7.79
CA GLN A 93 -15.71 -1.00 -8.58
C GLN A 93 -16.85 -1.70 -7.86
N LEU A 94 -16.58 -2.37 -6.73
CA LEU A 94 -17.62 -3.05 -5.96
C LEU A 94 -18.53 -2.04 -5.23
N PRO A 95 -19.83 -2.32 -5.11
CA PRO A 95 -20.72 -1.52 -4.27
C PRO A 95 -20.20 -1.43 -2.83
N PRO A 96 -20.33 -0.27 -2.15
CA PRO A 96 -19.98 -0.16 -0.74
C PRO A 96 -20.67 -1.23 0.11
N GLY A 97 -19.91 -1.87 1.02
CA GLY A 97 -20.40 -2.97 1.85
C GLY A 97 -20.33 -4.36 1.20
N SER A 98 -19.79 -4.47 -0.02
CA SER A 98 -19.50 -5.77 -0.64
C SER A 98 -18.52 -6.58 0.22
N ARG A 99 -18.85 -7.85 0.47
CA ARG A 99 -17.99 -8.77 1.21
C ARG A 99 -17.16 -9.58 0.23
N LEU A 100 -15.85 -9.37 0.23
CA LEU A 100 -14.92 -10.29 -0.42
C LEU A 100 -14.89 -11.61 0.35
N VAL A 101 -15.29 -12.70 -0.32
CA VAL A 101 -15.12 -14.05 0.20
C VAL A 101 -13.85 -14.60 -0.44
N LEU A 102 -12.76 -14.58 0.31
CA LEU A 102 -11.52 -15.20 -0.14
C LEU A 102 -11.67 -16.73 -0.08
N PRO A 103 -11.24 -17.47 -1.11
CA PRO A 103 -11.18 -18.93 -1.04
C PRO A 103 -10.25 -19.35 0.11
N PRO A 104 -10.49 -20.51 0.73
CA PRO A 104 -9.59 -21.02 1.78
C PRO A 104 -8.18 -21.17 1.23
N SER A 105 -7.18 -20.78 2.03
CA SER A 105 -5.77 -21.01 1.70
C SER A 105 -5.51 -22.52 1.53
N PRO A 106 -4.72 -22.93 0.52
CA PRO A 106 -4.33 -24.33 0.34
C PRO A 106 -3.42 -24.84 1.46
#